data_AF-A0A0A9HPV2-F1
#
_entry.id   AF-A0A0A9HPV2-F1
#
_cell.length_a   1.000
_cell.length_b   1.000
_cell.length_c   1.000
_cell.angle_alpha   90.00
_cell.angle_beta   90.00
_cell.angle_gamma   90.00
#
_symmetry.space_group_name_H-M   'P 1'
#
loop_
_entity.id
_entity.type
_entity.pdbx_description
1 polymer ?
#
loop_
_entity_poly.entity_id
_entity_poly.type
_entity_poly.pdbx_seq_one_letter_code
_entity_poly.pdbx_strand_id
1 'polypeptide(L)'
;MSQISQEATSHVPAESEVTSLGVHLSSFSSGSSDGGGGADSDHEMDAMIDELIWDPMEDLIEAQIVAQLFRGADPEVRRKVAAQQEALRAQTEELRRVVARSRAELRRLREYTNLLQADVSEYTDAQMAEYERELDRRSKKLFGGN
;
A
#
# COMPACT_ATOMS: atom_id res chain seq x y z
N MET A 1 59.68 -17.87 6.02
CA MET A 1 60.32 -18.82 5.08
C MET A 1 59.55 -20.12 5.16
N SER A 2 59.46 -20.80 4.00
CA SER A 2 58.76 -22.07 3.73
C SER A 2 57.25 -21.98 3.54
N GLN A 3 56.63 -22.66 2.58
CA GLN A 3 56.88 -22.90 1.15
C GLN A 3 55.57 -23.58 0.65
N ILE A 4 55.31 -23.44 -0.64
CA ILE A 4 54.12 -23.85 -1.40
C ILE A 4 53.88 -25.38 -1.37
N SER A 5 52.60 -25.78 -1.39
CA SER A 5 52.14 -26.95 -2.15
C SER A 5 50.80 -26.65 -2.82
N GLN A 6 50.84 -26.55 -4.14
CA GLN A 6 49.71 -26.64 -5.05
C GLN A 6 49.51 -28.12 -5.39
N GLU A 7 48.30 -28.64 -5.33
CA GLU A 7 47.86 -29.73 -6.20
C GLU A 7 46.43 -29.44 -6.66
N ALA A 8 46.32 -29.13 -7.95
CA ALA A 8 45.09 -29.18 -8.71
C ALA A 8 44.92 -30.60 -9.24
N THR A 9 43.70 -31.14 -9.21
CA THR A 9 43.01 -31.67 -10.41
C THR A 9 41.62 -32.21 -10.06
N SER A 10 40.67 -31.81 -10.90
CA SER A 10 39.59 -32.65 -11.43
C SER A 10 38.55 -33.24 -10.46
N HIS A 11 37.41 -32.55 -10.31
CA HIS A 11 36.12 -33.16 -10.67
C HIS A 11 35.03 -32.09 -10.90
N VAL A 12 34.58 -31.95 -12.14
CA VAL A 12 33.31 -31.32 -12.54
C VAL A 12 32.20 -32.36 -12.30
N PRO A 13 31.02 -32.03 -11.74
CA PRO A 13 29.88 -31.92 -12.65
C PRO A 13 28.79 -30.91 -12.26
N ALA A 14 28.03 -30.59 -13.30
CA ALA A 14 26.65 -30.08 -13.31
C ALA A 14 26.47 -28.58 -13.12
N GLU A 15 26.72 -27.87 -14.23
CA GLU A 15 25.74 -26.98 -14.88
C GLU A 15 24.34 -27.09 -14.22
N SER A 16 24.01 -26.16 -13.33
CA SER A 16 22.62 -25.91 -12.95
C SER A 16 22.20 -24.68 -13.74
N GLU A 17 21.56 -24.96 -14.87
CA GLU A 17 20.97 -23.99 -15.78
C GLU A 17 20.03 -23.07 -15.00
N VAL A 18 20.48 -21.84 -14.77
CA VAL A 18 19.59 -20.73 -14.47
C VAL A 18 18.70 -20.53 -15.69
N THR A 19 17.44 -20.95 -15.57
CA THR A 19 16.38 -20.62 -16.53
C THR A 19 16.16 -19.11 -16.50
N SER A 20 16.98 -18.37 -17.25
CA SER A 20 16.68 -16.98 -17.62
C SER A 20 15.49 -17.03 -18.56
N LEU A 21 14.29 -16.85 -18.02
CA LEU A 21 13.12 -16.43 -18.77
C LEU A 21 13.41 -15.00 -19.27
N GLY A 22 14.13 -14.94 -20.39
CA GLY A 22 14.28 -13.75 -21.21
C GLY A 22 12.90 -13.40 -21.76
N VAL A 23 12.17 -12.57 -21.03
CA VAL A 23 10.97 -11.94 -21.55
C VAL A 23 11.45 -10.92 -22.57
N HIS A 24 11.30 -11.26 -23.84
CA HIS A 24 11.47 -10.34 -24.95
C HIS A 24 10.47 -9.19 -24.75
N LEU A 25 10.93 -8.04 -24.27
CA LEU A 25 10.18 -6.79 -24.40
C LEU A 25 10.20 -6.42 -25.88
N SER A 26 9.18 -6.92 -26.59
CA SER A 26 8.81 -6.46 -27.92
C SER A 26 8.66 -4.95 -27.87
N SER A 27 9.51 -4.27 -28.64
CA SER A 27 9.34 -2.86 -28.97
C SER A 27 7.99 -2.69 -29.67
N PHE A 28 7.02 -2.11 -28.96
CA PHE A 28 5.82 -1.56 -29.57
C PHE A 28 5.92 -0.04 -29.56
N SER A 29 6.43 0.49 -30.66
CA SER A 29 6.14 1.87 -31.06
C SER A 29 4.74 1.91 -31.64
N SER A 30 3.77 2.33 -30.83
CA SER A 30 2.44 2.81 -31.22
C SER A 30 2.06 3.78 -30.11
N GLY A 31 2.10 5.10 -30.30
CA GLY A 31 1.15 5.82 -31.14
C GLY A 31 0.25 6.61 -30.19
N SER A 32 0.40 7.93 -30.16
CA SER A 32 -0.42 8.84 -29.37
C SER A 32 -1.92 8.61 -29.63
N SER A 33 -2.71 8.53 -28.56
CA SER A 33 -4.10 9.00 -28.57
C SER A 33 -4.63 9.17 -27.15
N ASP A 34 -5.00 10.41 -26.85
CA ASP A 34 -5.98 10.90 -25.88
C ASP A 34 -5.83 10.57 -24.38
N GLY A 35 -5.43 11.61 -23.64
CA GLY A 35 -5.68 11.72 -22.22
C GLY A 35 -7.18 11.71 -21.94
N GLY A 36 -7.62 10.77 -21.12
CA GLY A 36 -9.00 10.68 -20.68
C GLY A 36 -9.20 9.57 -19.67
N GLY A 37 -9.42 9.94 -18.41
CA GLY A 37 -10.14 9.10 -17.46
C GLY A 37 -9.35 8.03 -16.70
N GLY A 38 -8.29 8.41 -15.99
CA GLY A 38 -7.59 7.52 -15.03
C GLY A 38 -8.01 7.67 -13.57
N ALA A 39 -9.03 8.48 -13.26
CA ALA A 39 -9.35 8.85 -11.88
C ALA A 39 -10.16 7.79 -11.10
N ASP A 40 -10.87 6.88 -11.79
CA ASP A 40 -11.74 5.89 -11.13
C ASP A 40 -10.98 4.64 -10.65
N SER A 41 -9.99 4.17 -11.41
CA SER A 41 -9.24 2.93 -11.08
C SER A 41 -8.34 3.08 -9.84
N ASP A 42 -7.83 4.28 -9.57
CA ASP A 42 -7.03 4.57 -8.38
C ASP A 42 -7.86 4.46 -7.10
N HIS A 43 -9.16 4.80 -7.16
CA HIS A 43 -10.05 4.81 -6.01
C HIS A 43 -10.45 3.39 -5.60
N GLU A 44 -10.72 2.53 -6.59
CA GLU A 44 -11.04 1.12 -6.38
C GLU A 44 -9.82 0.34 -5.86
N MET A 45 -8.62 0.65 -6.37
CA MET A 45 -7.37 0.07 -5.87
C MET A 45 -7.07 0.49 -4.43
N ASP A 46 -7.27 1.76 -4.07
CA ASP A 46 -7.11 2.26 -2.70
C ASP A 46 -8.09 1.58 -1.72
N ALA A 47 -9.32 1.30 -2.16
CA ALA A 47 -10.33 0.59 -1.37
C ALA A 47 -10.00 -0.91 -1.21
N MET A 48 -9.53 -1.56 -2.27
CA MET A 48 -9.07 -2.96 -2.21
C MET A 48 -7.81 -3.11 -1.35
N ILE A 49 -6.91 -2.12 -1.35
CA ILE A 49 -5.74 -2.08 -0.45
C ILE A 49 -6.17 -1.89 1.00
N ASP A 50 -7.23 -1.13 1.28
CA ASP A 50 -7.80 -1.00 2.62
C ASP A 50 -8.37 -2.34 3.13
N GLU A 51 -8.96 -3.16 2.26
CA GLU A 51 -9.44 -4.52 2.59
C GLU A 51 -8.29 -5.54 2.71
N LEU A 52 -7.24 -5.43 1.89
CA LEU A 52 -6.15 -6.41 1.82
C LEU A 52 -5.15 -6.31 2.98
N ILE A 53 -4.90 -5.13 3.54
CA ILE A 53 -3.88 -4.95 4.58
C ILE A 53 -4.39 -5.42 5.95
N TRP A 54 -5.71 -5.49 6.15
CA TRP A 54 -6.29 -5.88 7.43
C TRP A 54 -7.41 -6.90 7.24
N ASP A 55 -7.06 -8.17 7.41
CA ASP A 55 -8.03 -9.27 7.36
C ASP A 55 -8.60 -9.54 8.76
N PRO A 56 -9.90 -9.29 9.03
CA PRO A 56 -10.53 -9.65 10.30
C PRO A 56 -10.50 -11.16 10.58
N MET A 57 -10.28 -12.00 9.56
CA MET A 57 -10.07 -13.43 9.73
C MET A 57 -8.75 -13.74 10.42
N GLU A 58 -7.70 -12.94 10.19
CA GLU A 58 -6.40 -13.10 10.84
C GLU A 58 -6.52 -12.88 12.36
N ASP A 59 -7.24 -11.85 12.79
CA ASP A 59 -7.50 -11.55 14.20
C ASP A 59 -8.26 -12.70 14.91
N LEU A 60 -9.15 -13.39 14.19
CA LEU A 60 -9.88 -14.57 14.69
C LEU A 60 -8.99 -15.81 14.80
N ILE A 61 -8.16 -16.05 13.78
CA ILE A 61 -7.19 -17.15 13.76
C ILE A 61 -6.18 -16.98 14.90
N GLU A 62 -5.64 -15.77 15.07
CA GLU A 62 -4.70 -15.48 16.15
C GLU A 62 -5.32 -15.74 17.53
N ALA A 63 -6.57 -15.28 17.75
CA ALA A 63 -7.29 -15.53 19.00
C ALA A 63 -7.45 -17.03 19.28
N GLN A 64 -7.77 -17.82 18.24
CA GLN A 64 -7.91 -19.27 18.36
C GLN A 64 -6.56 -19.93 18.67
N ILE A 65 -5.48 -19.52 18.01
CA ILE A 65 -4.13 -20.02 18.26
C ILE A 65 -3.72 -19.74 19.71
N VAL A 66 -3.92 -18.52 20.20
CA VAL A 66 -3.57 -18.16 21.59
C VAL A 66 -4.42 -18.93 22.60
N ALA A 67 -5.72 -19.07 22.37
CA ALA A 67 -6.57 -19.88 23.24
C ALA A 67 -6.11 -21.35 23.30
N GLN A 68 -5.62 -21.89 22.18
CA GLN A 68 -5.11 -23.26 22.10
C GLN A 68 -3.75 -23.40 22.80
N LEU A 69 -2.84 -22.44 22.63
CA LEU A 69 -1.51 -22.43 23.26
C LEU A 69 -1.58 -22.38 24.78
N PHE A 70 -2.55 -21.63 25.33
CA PHE A 70 -2.74 -21.50 26.78
C PHE A 70 -3.81 -22.45 27.32
N ARG A 71 -4.19 -23.48 26.55
CA ARG A 71 -5.13 -24.52 26.98
C ARG A 71 -4.50 -25.35 28.10
N GLY A 72 -4.96 -25.14 29.34
CA GLY A 72 -4.42 -25.79 30.54
C GLY A 72 -3.39 -24.94 31.30
N ALA A 73 -3.07 -23.73 30.82
CA ALA A 73 -2.26 -22.78 31.57
C ALA A 73 -3.02 -22.23 32.79
N ASP A 74 -2.24 -21.74 33.76
CA ASP A 74 -2.75 -21.09 34.96
C ASP A 74 -3.76 -19.96 34.60
N PRO A 75 -4.91 -19.87 35.29
CA PRO A 75 -5.87 -18.78 35.09
C PRO A 75 -5.27 -17.37 35.14
N GLU A 76 -4.28 -17.11 36.00
CA GLU A 76 -3.62 -15.81 36.09
C GLU A 76 -2.77 -15.49 34.86
N VAL A 77 -2.08 -16.50 34.32
CA VAL A 77 -1.31 -16.38 33.08
C VAL A 77 -2.25 -16.06 31.93
N ARG A 78 -3.39 -16.75 31.84
CA ARG A 78 -4.41 -16.47 30.81
C ARG A 78 -4.97 -15.05 30.90
N ARG A 79 -5.24 -14.56 32.12
CA ARG A 79 -5.70 -13.17 32.32
C ARG A 79 -4.66 -12.14 31.89
N LYS A 80 -3.39 -12.36 32.23
CA LYS A 80 -2.30 -11.46 31.81
C LYS A 80 -2.15 -11.41 30.30
N VAL A 81 -2.20 -12.55 29.63
CA VAL A 81 -2.11 -12.64 28.16
C VAL A 81 -3.32 -11.97 27.50
N ALA A 82 -4.54 -12.22 28.00
CA ALA A 82 -5.74 -11.58 27.47
C ALA A 82 -5.68 -10.05 27.59
N ALA A 83 -5.22 -9.53 28.74
CA ALA A 83 -5.04 -8.09 28.94
C ALA A 83 -3.99 -7.49 27.99
N GLN A 84 -2.89 -8.21 27.73
CA GLN A 84 -1.88 -7.78 26.75
C GLN A 84 -2.43 -7.76 25.33
N GLN A 85 -3.20 -8.77 24.93
CA GLN A 85 -3.84 -8.81 23.62
C GLN A 85 -4.86 -7.68 23.43
N GLU A 86 -5.67 -7.39 24.45
CA GLU A 86 -6.62 -6.29 24.40
C GLU A 86 -5.90 -4.94 24.26
N ALA A 87 -4.81 -4.73 25.02
CA ALA A 87 -4.00 -3.53 24.91
C ALA A 87 -3.37 -3.37 23.51
N LEU A 88 -2.85 -4.46 22.93
CA LEU A 88 -2.31 -4.45 21.57
C LEU A 88 -3.39 -4.16 20.53
N ARG A 89 -4.58 -4.76 20.66
CA ARG A 89 -5.73 -4.48 19.79
C ARG A 89 -6.16 -3.03 19.85
N ALA A 90 -6.15 -2.43 21.04
CA ALA A 90 -6.47 -1.01 21.17
C ALA A 90 -5.45 -0.12 20.44
N GLN A 91 -4.15 -0.44 20.52
CA GLN A 91 -3.10 0.30 19.82
C GLN A 91 -3.18 0.12 18.30
N THR A 92 -3.44 -1.09 17.81
CA THR A 92 -3.60 -1.32 16.37
C THR A 92 -4.83 -0.58 15.84
N GLU A 93 -5.94 -0.59 16.56
CA GLU A 93 -7.15 0.18 16.23
C GLU A 93 -6.90 1.69 16.15
N GLU A 94 -6.12 2.24 17.09
CA GLU A 94 -5.74 3.64 17.06
C GLU A 94 -4.86 3.96 15.83
N LEU A 95 -3.86 3.11 15.57
CA LEU A 95 -3.01 3.25 14.39
C LEU A 95 -3.84 3.18 13.10
N ARG A 96 -4.82 2.28 13.02
CA ARG A 96 -5.76 2.19 11.89
C ARG A 96 -6.47 3.53 11.66
N ARG A 97 -6.96 4.18 12.72
CA ARG A 97 -7.62 5.50 12.61
C ARG A 97 -6.67 6.58 12.11
N VAL A 98 -5.42 6.59 12.59
CA VAL A 98 -4.41 7.56 12.14
C VAL A 98 -4.10 7.36 10.65
N VAL A 99 -3.84 6.12 10.24
CA VAL A 99 -3.55 5.77 8.84
C VAL A 99 -4.73 6.12 7.93
N ALA A 100 -5.96 5.78 8.34
CA ALA A 100 -7.17 6.12 7.58
C ALA A 100 -7.32 7.64 7.38
N ARG A 101 -7.06 8.44 8.42
CA ARG A 101 -7.07 9.91 8.29
C ARG A 101 -6.00 10.42 7.33
N SER A 102 -4.76 9.94 7.47
CA SER A 102 -3.65 10.36 6.59
C SER A 102 -3.92 9.99 5.12
N ARG A 103 -4.46 8.79 4.87
CA ARG A 103 -4.86 8.39 3.52
C ARG A 103 -5.99 9.26 2.97
N ALA A 104 -7.00 9.56 3.78
CA ALA A 104 -8.07 10.47 3.38
C ALA A 104 -7.55 11.88 3.04
N GLU A 105 -6.54 12.37 3.76
CA GLU A 105 -5.86 13.63 3.45
C GLU A 105 -5.09 13.54 2.12
N LEU A 106 -4.35 12.45 1.89
CA LEU A 106 -3.65 12.22 0.62
C LEU A 106 -4.60 12.13 -0.57
N ARG A 107 -5.76 11.49 -0.41
CA ARG A 107 -6.82 11.45 -1.44
C ARG A 107 -7.30 12.85 -1.79
N ARG A 108 -7.61 13.67 -0.78
CA ARG A 108 -8.00 15.09 -0.98
C ARG A 108 -6.90 15.88 -1.69
N LEU A 109 -5.64 15.68 -1.31
CA LEU A 109 -4.51 16.38 -1.92
C LEU A 109 -4.33 15.98 -3.39
N ARG A 110 -4.48 14.69 -3.70
CA ARG A 110 -4.43 14.18 -5.08
C ARG A 110 -5.56 14.77 -5.91
N GLU A 111 -6.79 14.75 -5.40
CA GLU A 111 -7.96 15.37 -6.04
C GLU A 111 -7.74 16.85 -6.35
N TYR A 112 -7.12 17.61 -5.44
CA TYR A 112 -6.79 19.02 -5.67
C TYR A 112 -5.66 19.19 -6.69
N THR A 113 -4.63 18.36 -6.62
CA THR A 113 -3.51 18.40 -7.57
C THR A 113 -3.97 18.05 -8.99
N ASN A 114 -4.87 17.07 -9.14
CA ASN A 114 -5.47 16.72 -10.41
C ASN A 114 -6.28 17.88 -10.99
N LEU A 115 -7.01 18.61 -10.12
CA LEU A 115 -7.75 19.81 -10.54
C LEU A 115 -6.78 20.88 -11.07
N LEU A 116 -5.66 21.13 -10.39
CA LEU A 116 -4.62 22.07 -10.84
C LEU A 116 -3.94 21.68 -12.16
N GLN A 117 -3.91 20.38 -12.48
CA GLN A 117 -3.32 19.87 -13.71
C GLN A 117 -4.30 19.84 -14.90
N ALA A 118 -5.58 20.17 -14.68
CA ALA A 118 -6.56 20.20 -15.75
C ALA A 118 -6.17 21.26 -16.81
N ASP A 119 -6.29 20.89 -18.08
CA ASP A 119 -6.19 21.87 -19.16
C ASP A 119 -7.48 22.71 -19.20
N VAL A 120 -7.33 24.00 -18.96
CA VAL A 120 -8.42 24.98 -18.89
C VAL A 120 -8.38 25.98 -20.05
N SER A 121 -7.51 25.77 -21.04
CA SER A 121 -7.31 26.70 -22.16
C SER A 121 -8.54 26.87 -23.06
N GLU A 122 -9.41 25.87 -23.14
CA GLU A 122 -10.63 25.86 -23.96
C GLU A 122 -11.92 26.13 -23.17
N TYR A 123 -11.82 26.48 -21.88
CA TYR A 123 -13.00 26.68 -21.04
C TYR A 123 -13.75 27.95 -21.42
N THR A 124 -15.06 27.84 -21.50
CA THR A 124 -15.96 29.00 -21.55
C THR A 124 -15.96 29.75 -20.22
N ASP A 125 -16.42 31.01 -20.21
CA ASP A 125 -16.51 31.82 -18.98
C ASP A 125 -17.31 31.12 -17.88
N ALA A 126 -18.38 30.40 -18.25
CA ALA A 126 -19.19 29.63 -17.29
C ALA A 126 -18.41 28.46 -16.70
N GLN A 127 -17.65 27.72 -17.52
CA GLN A 127 -16.82 26.59 -17.07
C GLN A 127 -15.64 27.07 -16.22
N MET A 128 -15.03 28.20 -16.58
CA MET A 128 -13.97 28.82 -15.78
C MET A 128 -14.48 29.23 -14.40
N ALA A 129 -15.67 29.84 -14.32
CA ALA A 129 -16.28 30.21 -13.05
C ALA A 129 -16.62 29.00 -12.16
N GLU A 130 -17.01 27.86 -12.76
CA GLU A 130 -17.21 26.62 -12.02
C GLU A 130 -15.90 26.01 -11.53
N TYR A 131 -14.87 26.00 -12.39
CA TYR A 131 -13.53 25.52 -12.06
C TYR A 131 -12.91 26.31 -10.89
N GLU A 132 -13.01 27.65 -10.92
CA GLU A 132 -12.53 28.52 -9.85
C GLU A 132 -13.26 28.27 -8.52
N ARG A 133 -14.58 28.08 -8.56
CA ARG A 133 -15.36 27.72 -7.36
C ARG A 133 -14.94 26.37 -6.79
N GLU A 134 -14.69 25.39 -7.65
CA GLU A 134 -14.27 24.05 -7.23
C GLU A 134 -12.83 24.06 -6.67
N LEU A 135 -11.93 24.85 -7.26
CA LEU A 135 -10.58 25.12 -6.73
C LEU A 135 -10.66 25.75 -5.34
N ASP A 136 -11.45 26.80 -5.17
CA ASP A 136 -11.63 27.49 -3.88
C ASP A 136 -12.26 26.58 -2.83
N ARG A 137 -13.26 25.76 -3.22
CA ARG A 137 -13.88 24.77 -2.35
C ARG A 137 -12.87 23.73 -1.86
N ARG A 138 -12.05 23.16 -2.76
CA ARG A 138 -11.05 22.14 -2.41
C ARG A 138 -9.88 22.72 -1.63
N SER A 139 -9.42 23.93 -1.96
CA SER A 139 -8.36 24.61 -1.23
C SER A 139 -8.79 24.89 0.22
N LYS A 140 -10.03 25.36 0.44
CA LYS A 140 -10.60 25.54 1.78
C LYS A 140 -10.72 24.22 2.55
N LYS A 141 -11.13 23.13 1.89
CA LYS A 141 -11.23 21.80 2.51
C LYS A 141 -9.86 21.21 2.92
N LEU A 142 -8.77 21.58 2.22
CA LEU A 142 -7.41 21.10 2.48
C LEU A 142 -6.63 21.98 3.46
N PHE A 143 -6.71 23.31 3.29
CA PHE A 143 -5.84 24.27 3.97
C PHE A 143 -6.60 25.21 4.91
N GLY A 144 -7.92 25.34 4.74
CA GLY A 144 -8.75 26.28 5.50
C GLY A 144 -9.13 25.81 6.90
N GLY A 145 -8.27 25.03 7.55
CA GLY A 145 -8.54 24.39 8.83
C GLY A 145 -9.11 25.35 9.88
N ASN A 146 -10.35 25.07 10.28
CA ASN A 146 -10.86 25.04 11.66
C ASN A 146 -11.95 23.98 11.73
#